data_AF-A0A5K0UWA9-F1
#
_entry.id   AF-A0A5K0UWA9-F1
#
_cell.length_a   1.000
_cell.length_b   1.000
_cell.length_c   1.000
_cell.angle_alpha   90.00
_cell.angle_beta   90.00
_cell.angle_gamma   90.00
#
_symmetry.space_group_name_H-M   'P 1'
#
loop_
_entity.id
_entity.type
_entity.pdbx_description
1 polymer ?
#
loop_
_entity_poly.entity_id
_entity_poly.type
_entity_poly.pdbx_seq_one_letter_code
_entity_poly.pdbx_strand_id
1 'polypeptide(L)'
;VFDAIICDPPYGVRAGGRKSGGRKLLKGAVEPYTVPDDKRTDHIPSTAPYSLAECVHDLLDLAAQKLVMGGRLVFFYPVVREEGLTEGQFPTHECLTMIASCEQILSYRYSRYLLTMVKTTRYTDEFAELARKKHLQFKENHAKWLEESTLHSAVFSPVDSGTNGKGIDRDLKPKYRGKYV
;
A
#
# COMPACT_ATOMS: atom_id res chain seq x y z
N VAL A 1 -8.51 -16.24 12.69
CA VAL A 1 -8.42 -15.12 13.66
C VAL A 1 -6.96 -15.03 14.09
N PHE A 2 -6.41 -13.83 14.23
CA PHE A 2 -4.97 -13.61 14.48
C PHE A 2 -4.75 -12.62 15.63
N ASP A 3 -3.66 -12.81 16.40
CA ASP A 3 -3.19 -11.86 17.42
C ASP A 3 -2.43 -10.68 16.80
N ALA A 4 -1.67 -10.97 15.74
CA ALA A 4 -0.92 -9.97 15.00
C ALA A 4 -0.83 -10.32 13.51
N ILE A 5 -0.72 -9.27 12.68
CA ILE A 5 -0.39 -9.35 11.26
C ILE A 5 0.86 -8.49 11.06
N ILE A 6 1.93 -9.08 10.54
CA ILE A 6 3.20 -8.39 10.29
C ILE A 6 3.61 -8.66 8.84
N CYS A 7 3.79 -7.61 8.03
CA CYS A 7 4.08 -7.79 6.61
C CYS A 7 4.91 -6.65 5.98
N ASP A 8 5.49 -6.93 4.82
CA ASP A 8 6.14 -5.93 3.94
C ASP A 8 5.42 -5.93 2.59
N PRO A 9 4.23 -5.30 2.47
CA PRO A 9 3.45 -5.28 1.23
C PRO A 9 4.24 -4.77 0.01
N PRO A 10 3.89 -5.21 -1.21
CA PRO A 10 4.55 -4.75 -2.42
C PRO A 10 4.19 -3.29 -2.72
N TYR A 11 5.17 -2.39 -2.64
CA TYR A 11 4.96 -0.95 -2.84
C TYR A 11 5.19 -0.43 -4.26
N GLY A 12 5.46 -1.31 -5.22
CA GLY A 12 5.71 -0.90 -6.61
C GLY A 12 7.10 -0.31 -6.88
N VAL A 13 7.96 -0.14 -5.86
CA VAL A 13 9.30 0.46 -6.05
C VAL A 13 10.24 -0.50 -6.79
N ARG A 14 10.39 -1.75 -6.35
CA ARG A 14 11.28 -2.73 -7.02
C ARG A 14 10.51 -3.77 -7.84
N ALA A 15 9.30 -4.09 -7.42
CA ALA A 15 8.39 -4.97 -8.12
C ALA A 15 6.98 -4.41 -7.98
N GLY A 16 6.24 -4.34 -9.10
CA GLY A 16 4.84 -3.93 -9.11
C GLY A 16 3.98 -4.91 -8.30
N GLY A 17 3.07 -4.40 -7.49
CA GLY A 17 2.07 -5.23 -6.82
C GLY A 17 1.28 -6.03 -7.85
N ARG A 18 0.98 -7.28 -7.55
CA ARG A 18 0.10 -8.13 -8.36
C ARG A 18 -0.95 -8.78 -7.48
N LYS A 19 -2.18 -8.87 -8.01
CA LYS A 19 -3.29 -9.61 -7.40
C LYS A 19 -3.82 -10.65 -8.38
N SER A 20 -4.46 -11.68 -7.84
CA SER A 20 -5.20 -12.64 -8.66
C SER A 20 -6.36 -11.94 -9.36
N GLY A 21 -6.55 -12.24 -10.64
CA GLY A 21 -7.53 -11.59 -11.51
C GLY A 21 -6.91 -11.26 -12.86
N GLY A 22 -7.54 -11.68 -13.95
CA GLY A 22 -7.04 -11.38 -15.29
C GLY A 22 -7.24 -9.92 -15.67
N ARG A 23 -6.30 -9.33 -16.41
CA ARG A 23 -6.43 -7.95 -16.93
C ARG A 23 -7.71 -7.73 -17.76
N LYS A 24 -8.16 -8.75 -18.50
CA LYS A 24 -9.41 -8.72 -19.27
C LYS A 24 -10.66 -8.76 -18.37
N LEU A 25 -10.60 -9.51 -17.26
CA LEU A 25 -11.66 -9.60 -16.27
C LEU A 25 -11.86 -8.26 -15.54
N LEU A 26 -10.75 -7.62 -15.14
CA LEU A 26 -10.81 -6.31 -14.48
C LEU A 26 -11.30 -5.19 -15.41
N LYS A 27 -11.06 -5.31 -16.73
CA LYS A 27 -11.60 -4.40 -17.74
C LYS A 27 -13.07 -4.69 -18.11
N GLY A 28 -13.70 -5.70 -17.51
CA GLY A 28 -15.06 -6.14 -17.89
C GLY A 28 -15.17 -6.65 -19.32
N ALA A 29 -14.04 -6.96 -19.98
CA ALA A 29 -14.01 -7.40 -21.37
C ALA A 29 -14.31 -8.90 -21.51
N VAL A 30 -14.25 -9.65 -20.41
CA VAL A 30 -14.49 -11.09 -20.35
C VAL A 30 -15.17 -11.42 -19.03
N GLU A 31 -16.19 -12.26 -19.08
CA GLU A 31 -16.90 -12.79 -17.90
C GLU A 31 -15.99 -13.67 -17.02
N PRO A 32 -16.31 -13.84 -15.72
CA PRO A 32 -15.60 -14.79 -14.85
C PRO A 32 -15.58 -16.19 -15.44
N TYR A 33 -14.39 -16.66 -15.82
CA TYR A 33 -14.20 -18.01 -16.33
C TYR A 33 -14.20 -19.00 -15.19
N THR A 34 -15.15 -19.93 -15.20
CA THR A 34 -15.14 -21.08 -14.28
C THR A 34 -14.19 -22.13 -14.83
N VAL A 35 -13.15 -22.45 -14.06
CA VAL A 35 -12.17 -23.47 -14.44
C VAL A 35 -12.84 -24.85 -14.39
N PRO A 36 -12.83 -25.61 -15.50
CA PRO A 36 -13.30 -26.98 -15.55
C PRO A 36 -12.63 -27.87 -14.50
N ASP A 37 -13.36 -28.85 -13.95
CA ASP A 37 -12.89 -29.70 -12.85
C ASP A 37 -11.59 -30.44 -13.20
N ASP A 38 -11.46 -30.90 -14.45
CA ASP A 38 -10.29 -31.61 -15.00
C ASP A 38 -9.02 -30.75 -15.08
N LYS A 39 -9.17 -29.42 -15.04
CA LYS A 39 -8.05 -28.47 -15.14
C LYS A 39 -7.78 -27.74 -13.82
N ARG A 40 -8.52 -28.03 -12.76
CA ARG A 40 -8.48 -27.26 -11.51
C ARG A 40 -7.17 -27.42 -10.75
N THR A 41 -6.53 -28.60 -10.80
CA THR A 41 -5.33 -28.93 -10.00
C THR A 41 -4.12 -28.10 -10.39
N ASP A 42 -3.91 -27.88 -11.69
CA ASP A 42 -2.72 -27.21 -12.23
C ASP A 42 -3.04 -25.82 -12.81
N HIS A 43 -4.25 -25.31 -12.57
CA HIS A 43 -4.64 -23.99 -13.06
C HIS A 43 -3.93 -22.88 -12.28
N ILE A 44 -3.06 -22.15 -12.96
CA ILE A 44 -2.46 -20.93 -12.45
C ILE A 44 -3.38 -19.74 -12.82
N PRO A 45 -4.01 -19.07 -11.84
CA PRO A 45 -4.87 -17.94 -12.11
C PRO A 45 -4.07 -16.79 -12.74
N SER A 46 -4.68 -16.13 -13.72
CA SER A 46 -4.11 -14.91 -14.29
C SER A 46 -3.99 -13.82 -13.22
N THR A 47 -2.96 -13.00 -13.32
CA THR A 47 -2.70 -11.91 -12.38
C THR A 47 -2.83 -10.55 -13.07
N ALA A 48 -3.20 -9.55 -12.28
CA ALA A 48 -3.30 -8.16 -12.69
C ALA A 48 -2.43 -7.29 -11.81
N PRO A 49 -2.06 -6.09 -12.29
CA PRO A 49 -1.44 -5.07 -11.45
C PRO A 49 -2.29 -4.80 -10.20
N TYR A 50 -1.61 -4.45 -9.10
CA TYR A 50 -2.23 -4.14 -7.83
C TYR A 50 -1.63 -2.81 -7.35
N SER A 51 -2.45 -1.76 -7.35
CA SER A 51 -1.97 -0.44 -6.94
C SER A 51 -1.68 -0.44 -5.43
N LEU A 52 -0.78 0.44 -5.00
CA LEU A 52 -0.48 0.58 -3.58
C LEU A 52 -1.73 0.90 -2.76
N ALA A 53 -2.54 1.85 -3.25
CA ALA A 53 -3.76 2.29 -2.57
C ALA A 53 -4.75 1.14 -2.36
N GLU A 54 -4.94 0.29 -3.38
CA GLU A 54 -5.80 -0.88 -3.30
C GLU A 54 -5.21 -1.93 -2.35
N CYS A 55 -3.92 -2.23 -2.47
CA CYS A 55 -3.23 -3.22 -1.64
C CYS A 55 -3.28 -2.88 -0.15
N VAL A 56 -3.03 -1.62 0.19
CA VAL A 56 -3.06 -1.16 1.58
C VAL A 56 -4.48 -1.09 2.11
N HIS A 57 -5.46 -0.68 1.30
CA HIS A 57 -6.87 -0.73 1.69
C HIS A 57 -7.30 -2.16 2.07
N ASP A 58 -7.03 -3.12 1.20
CA ASP A 58 -7.43 -4.52 1.42
C ASP A 58 -6.69 -5.12 2.62
N LEU A 59 -5.44 -4.71 2.86
CA LEU A 59 -4.70 -5.10 4.07
C LEU A 59 -5.36 -4.56 5.34
N LEU A 60 -5.76 -3.30 5.36
CA LEU A 60 -6.43 -2.69 6.52
C LEU A 60 -7.78 -3.33 6.80
N ASP A 61 -8.57 -3.57 5.75
CA ASP A 61 -9.87 -4.26 5.86
C ASP A 61 -9.70 -5.70 6.36
N LEU A 62 -8.76 -6.45 5.79
CA LEU A 62 -8.44 -7.80 6.25
C LEU A 62 -8.01 -7.82 7.72
N ALA A 63 -7.16 -6.87 8.13
CA ALA A 63 -6.72 -6.75 9.51
C ALA A 63 -7.88 -6.41 10.45
N ALA A 64 -8.74 -5.48 10.05
CA ALA A 64 -9.94 -5.13 10.78
C ALA A 64 -10.89 -6.33 10.96
N GLN A 65 -11.01 -7.20 9.96
CA GLN A 65 -11.82 -8.42 10.04
C GLN A 65 -11.17 -9.52 10.89
N LYS A 66 -9.87 -9.77 10.73
CA LYS A 66 -9.23 -11.00 11.21
C LYS A 66 -8.47 -10.85 12.53
N LEU A 67 -8.09 -9.62 12.92
CA LEU A 67 -7.45 -9.38 14.22
C LEU A 67 -8.44 -9.53 15.37
N VAL A 68 -7.96 -10.05 16.50
CA VAL A 68 -8.65 -9.93 17.79
C VAL A 68 -8.67 -8.48 18.26
N MET A 69 -9.59 -8.13 19.16
CA MET A 69 -9.56 -6.82 19.83
C MET A 69 -8.24 -6.65 20.58
N GLY A 70 -7.58 -5.51 20.42
CA GLY A 70 -6.22 -5.28 20.95
C GLY A 70 -5.10 -5.94 20.13
N GLY A 71 -5.43 -6.73 19.11
CA GLY A 71 -4.47 -7.29 18.16
C GLY A 71 -3.82 -6.20 17.30
N ARG A 72 -2.65 -6.49 16.74
CA ARG A 72 -1.81 -5.49 16.07
C ARG A 72 -1.58 -5.77 14.59
N LEU A 73 -1.66 -4.72 13.78
CA LEU A 73 -1.17 -4.70 12.42
C LEU A 73 0.14 -3.92 12.37
N VAL A 74 1.19 -4.53 11.82
CA VAL A 74 2.49 -3.91 11.62
C VAL A 74 2.92 -4.07 10.17
N PHE A 75 3.15 -2.97 9.46
CA PHE A 75 3.56 -3.04 8.05
C PHE A 75 4.43 -1.86 7.65
N PHE A 76 5.24 -2.04 6.61
CA PHE A 76 5.97 -0.93 6.03
C PHE A 76 5.05 -0.11 5.09
N TYR A 77 5.28 1.20 5.00
CA TYR A 77 4.58 2.08 4.07
C TYR A 77 5.58 3.00 3.35
N PRO A 78 5.55 3.07 2.02
CA PRO A 78 6.52 3.83 1.22
C PRO A 78 6.18 5.32 1.24
N VAL A 79 7.19 6.19 1.35
CA VAL A 79 7.01 7.65 1.33
C VAL A 79 8.09 8.30 0.47
N VAL A 80 7.67 9.24 -0.38
CA VAL A 80 8.57 10.12 -1.14
C VAL A 80 8.94 11.32 -0.25
N ARG A 81 10.23 11.54 -0.02
CA ARG A 81 10.70 12.54 0.96
C ARG A 81 10.62 13.99 0.49
N GLU A 82 10.58 14.22 -0.83
CA GLU A 82 10.60 15.57 -1.42
C GLU A 82 9.33 16.37 -1.11
N GLU A 83 8.19 15.71 -0.89
CA GLU A 83 6.90 16.38 -0.66
C GLU A 83 6.68 16.84 0.79
N GLY A 84 7.51 16.39 1.75
CA GLY A 84 7.29 16.63 3.18
C GLY A 84 6.07 15.89 3.71
N LEU A 85 6.20 15.26 4.87
CA LEU A 85 5.06 14.62 5.52
C LEU A 85 4.22 15.68 6.24
N THR A 86 3.02 15.91 5.74
CA THR A 86 1.94 16.57 6.50
C THR A 86 1.19 15.53 7.33
N GLU A 87 0.73 15.94 8.51
CA GLU A 87 -0.17 15.13 9.35
C GLU A 87 -1.39 14.67 8.54
N GLY A 88 -1.67 13.36 8.50
CA GLY A 88 -2.81 12.78 7.77
C GLY A 88 -2.49 11.98 6.50
N GLN A 89 -1.21 11.80 6.11
CA GLN A 89 -0.85 11.04 4.91
C GLN A 89 -0.87 9.51 5.06
N PHE A 90 -0.90 8.97 6.28
CA PHE A 90 -0.92 7.51 6.46
C PHE A 90 -2.30 6.93 6.24
N PRO A 91 -2.37 5.70 5.69
CA PRO A 91 -3.63 5.02 5.48
C PRO A 91 -4.33 4.75 6.83
N THR A 92 -5.64 4.97 6.90
CA THR A 92 -6.44 4.82 8.12
C THR A 92 -7.62 3.89 7.91
N HIS A 93 -8.15 3.36 9.01
CA HIS A 93 -9.34 2.52 9.05
C HIS A 93 -10.02 2.69 10.42
N GLU A 94 -11.35 2.76 10.47
CA GLU A 94 -12.13 3.10 11.66
C GLU A 94 -11.97 2.08 12.81
N CYS A 95 -11.71 0.82 12.47
CA CYS A 95 -11.38 -0.22 13.45
C CYS A 95 -9.94 -0.22 13.98
N LEU A 96 -9.03 0.54 13.37
CA LEU A 96 -7.59 0.49 13.64
C LEU A 96 -7.08 1.87 14.06
N THR A 97 -6.44 1.92 15.22
CA THR A 97 -5.81 3.16 15.71
C THR A 97 -4.31 3.05 15.57
N MET A 98 -3.68 4.02 14.91
CA MET A 98 -2.22 4.10 14.81
C MET A 98 -1.61 4.45 16.17
N ILE A 99 -0.64 3.66 16.61
CA ILE A 99 0.03 3.84 17.92
C ILE A 99 1.52 4.14 17.79
N ALA A 100 2.14 3.79 16.67
CA ALA A 100 3.53 4.11 16.41
C ALA A 100 3.81 4.20 14.91
N SER A 101 4.75 5.07 14.56
CA SER A 101 5.34 5.18 13.23
C SER A 101 6.85 5.35 13.39
N CYS A 102 7.64 4.63 12.60
CA CYS A 102 9.11 4.70 12.65
C CYS A 102 9.66 4.84 11.23
N GLU A 103 10.36 5.94 10.95
CA GLU A 103 10.96 6.19 9.63
C GLU A 103 12.25 5.37 9.45
N GLN A 104 12.34 4.67 8.33
CA GLN A 104 13.58 4.16 7.78
C GLN A 104 13.90 4.87 6.46
N ILE A 105 14.94 5.70 6.48
CA ILE A 105 15.43 6.39 5.29
C ILE A 105 16.21 5.41 4.42
N LEU A 106 15.78 5.25 3.16
CA LEU A 106 16.41 4.32 2.21
C LEU A 106 17.23 5.06 1.14
N SER A 107 16.87 6.30 0.82
CA SER A 107 17.64 7.20 -0.03
C SER A 107 17.30 8.67 0.28
N TYR A 108 17.90 9.61 -0.46
CA TYR A 108 17.54 11.03 -0.36
C TYR A 108 16.07 11.30 -0.73
N ARG A 109 15.50 10.51 -1.65
CA ARG A 109 14.13 10.71 -2.17
C ARG A 109 13.10 9.76 -1.58
N TYR A 110 13.55 8.71 -0.90
CA TYR A 110 12.70 7.59 -0.51
C TYR A 110 12.93 7.21 0.95
N SER A 111 11.86 7.13 1.72
CA SER A 111 11.83 6.47 3.01
C SER A 111 10.67 5.47 3.06
N ARG A 112 10.71 4.59 4.05
CA ARG A 112 9.57 3.76 4.40
C ARG A 112 9.31 3.87 5.89
N TYR A 113 8.05 3.86 6.28
CA TYR A 113 7.62 3.92 7.66
C TYR A 113 7.17 2.55 8.12
N LEU A 114 7.69 2.07 9.25
CA LEU A 114 7.07 0.94 9.95
C LEU A 114 5.88 1.49 10.74
N LEU A 115 4.68 1.22 10.25
CA LEU A 115 3.43 1.63 10.88
C LEU A 115 2.95 0.52 11.81
N THR A 116 2.56 0.88 13.03
CA THR A 116 1.92 -0.02 13.99
C THR A 116 0.54 0.50 14.34
N MET A 117 -0.47 -0.32 14.10
CA MET A 117 -1.87 -0.05 14.41
C MET A 117 -2.43 -1.14 15.33
N VAL A 118 -3.35 -0.76 16.21
CA VAL A 118 -4.04 -1.67 17.12
C VAL A 118 -5.53 -1.66 16.81
N LYS A 119 -6.17 -2.83 16.85
CA LYS A 119 -7.62 -2.94 16.67
C LYS A 119 -8.36 -2.49 17.92
N THR A 120 -9.05 -1.36 17.83
CA THR A 120 -9.77 -0.70 18.93
C THR A 120 -11.27 -0.81 18.84
N THR A 121 -11.81 -1.03 17.63
CA THR A 121 -13.26 -1.16 17.39
C THR A 121 -13.59 -2.52 16.77
N ARG A 122 -14.79 -3.01 17.05
CA ARG A 122 -15.31 -4.23 16.42
C ARG A 122 -15.66 -3.96 14.96
N TYR A 123 -15.41 -4.96 14.12
CA TYR A 123 -15.80 -4.91 12.72
C TYR A 123 -17.31 -5.16 12.60
N THR A 124 -18.04 -4.23 12.00
CA THR A 124 -19.50 -4.25 11.83
C THR A 124 -19.86 -4.48 10.37
N ASP A 125 -21.12 -4.83 10.11
CA ASP A 125 -21.63 -4.99 8.75
C ASP A 125 -21.58 -3.69 7.94
N GLU A 126 -21.65 -2.54 8.61
CA GLU A 126 -21.48 -1.22 7.99
C GLU A 126 -20.07 -1.04 7.43
N PHE A 127 -19.04 -1.43 8.20
CA PHE A 127 -17.65 -1.42 7.71
C PHE A 127 -17.46 -2.41 6.55
N ALA A 128 -18.11 -3.58 6.61
CA ALA A 128 -18.10 -4.55 5.52
C ALA A 128 -18.73 -4.00 4.23
N GLU A 129 -19.80 -3.22 4.34
CA GLU A 129 -20.42 -2.56 3.19
C GLU A 129 -19.55 -1.44 2.62
N LEU A 130 -18.94 -0.62 3.49
CA LEU A 130 -18.02 0.44 3.07
C LEU A 130 -16.80 -0.13 2.33
N ALA A 131 -16.20 -1.18 2.88
CA ALA A 131 -15.08 -1.89 2.27
C ALA A 131 -15.47 -2.47 0.90
N ARG A 132 -16.65 -3.09 0.78
CA ARG A 132 -17.17 -3.58 -0.51
C ARG A 132 -17.34 -2.46 -1.52
N LYS A 133 -17.97 -1.34 -1.16
CA LYS A 133 -18.15 -0.18 -2.04
C LYS A 133 -16.80 0.34 -2.54
N LYS A 134 -15.82 0.46 -1.65
CA LYS A 134 -14.46 0.91 -1.99
C LYS A 134 -13.73 -0.11 -2.89
N HIS A 135 -13.90 -1.40 -2.65
CA HIS A 135 -13.38 -2.45 -3.53
C HIS A 135 -13.97 -2.38 -4.95
N LEU A 136 -15.28 -2.11 -5.08
CA LEU A 136 -15.91 -1.88 -6.38
C LEU A 136 -15.34 -0.64 -7.06
N GLN A 137 -15.15 0.47 -6.33
CA GLN A 137 -14.53 1.68 -6.87
C GLN A 137 -13.10 1.44 -7.38
N PHE A 138 -12.31 0.62 -6.68
CA PHE A 138 -10.97 0.23 -7.15
C PHE A 138 -11.03 -0.63 -8.41
N LYS A 139 -12.03 -1.52 -8.51
CA LYS A 139 -12.25 -2.35 -9.70
C LYS A 139 -12.65 -1.51 -10.93
N GLU A 140 -13.57 -0.57 -10.76
CA GLU A 140 -14.05 0.32 -11.83
C GLU A 140 -12.98 1.31 -12.29
N ASN A 141 -12.26 1.91 -11.34
CA ASN A 141 -11.24 2.93 -11.62
C ASN A 141 -9.82 2.36 -11.68
N HIS A 142 -9.68 1.05 -11.91
CA HIS A 142 -8.41 0.34 -11.76
C HIS A 142 -7.26 0.95 -12.57
N ALA A 143 -7.55 1.42 -13.80
CA ALA A 143 -6.56 2.07 -14.65
C ALA A 143 -6.06 3.41 -14.07
N LYS A 144 -6.97 4.23 -13.53
CA LYS A 144 -6.64 5.53 -12.92
C LYS A 144 -5.74 5.36 -11.69
N TRP A 145 -6.10 4.43 -10.80
CA TRP A 145 -5.32 4.15 -9.59
C TRP A 145 -3.92 3.57 -9.88
N LEU A 146 -3.71 2.97 -11.05
CA LEU A 146 -2.39 2.51 -11.49
C LEU A 146 -1.51 3.69 -11.93
N GLU A 147 -2.07 4.65 -12.65
CA GLU A 147 -1.37 5.86 -13.08
C GLU A 147 -0.97 6.74 -11.90
N GLU A 148 -1.80 6.81 -10.85
CA GLU A 148 -1.49 7.55 -9.61
C GLU A 148 -0.41 6.86 -8.75
N SER A 149 -0.10 5.58 -8.99
CA SER A 149 0.94 4.83 -8.27
C SER A 149 2.36 5.08 -8.81
N THR A 150 2.80 6.34 -8.78
CA THR A 150 4.07 6.86 -9.35
C THR A 150 5.30 6.69 -8.46
N LEU A 151 5.24 5.83 -7.44
CA LEU A 151 6.35 5.62 -6.52
C LEU A 151 7.64 5.17 -7.21
N HIS A 152 7.56 4.33 -8.23
CA HIS A 152 8.75 3.92 -9.00
C HIS A 152 9.41 5.12 -9.70
N SER A 153 8.63 5.93 -10.41
CA SER A 153 9.16 7.13 -11.08
C SER A 153 9.72 8.14 -10.07
N ALA A 154 9.02 8.41 -8.98
CA ALA A 154 9.49 9.34 -7.95
C ALA A 154 10.84 8.90 -7.33
N VAL A 155 11.06 7.59 -7.19
CA VAL A 155 12.30 7.04 -6.63
C VAL A 155 13.45 7.03 -7.65
N PHE A 156 13.18 6.76 -8.94
CA PHE A 156 14.22 6.47 -9.94
C PHE A 156 14.41 7.52 -11.05
N SER A 157 13.54 8.54 -11.18
CA SER A 157 13.71 9.59 -12.20
C SER A 157 15.08 10.29 -12.06
N PRO A 158 15.74 10.71 -13.15
CA PRO A 158 16.95 11.53 -13.05
C PRO A 158 16.66 12.82 -12.28
N VAL A 159 17.63 13.28 -11.48
CA VAL A 159 17.54 14.62 -10.87
C VAL A 159 18.03 15.61 -11.92
N ASP A 160 17.19 16.54 -12.37
CA ASP A 160 17.66 17.63 -13.23
C ASP A 160 18.68 18.45 -12.44
N SER A 161 19.95 18.38 -12.85
CA SER A 161 21.03 19.20 -12.33
C SER A 161 20.86 20.64 -12.83
N GLY A 162 19.96 21.39 -12.20
CA GLY A 162 19.73 22.78 -12.55
C GLY A 162 18.75 23.48 -11.62
N THR A 163 19.25 24.04 -10.51
CA THR A 163 19.03 25.45 -10.12
C THR A 163 19.71 25.78 -8.79
N ASN A 164 20.44 26.89 -8.81
CA ASN A 164 21.08 27.53 -7.68
C ASN A 164 20.07 28.06 -6.65
N GLY A 165 20.37 27.84 -5.37
CA GLY A 165 20.19 28.82 -4.27
C GLY A 165 18.78 29.13 -3.76
N LYS A 166 18.48 28.66 -2.54
CA LYS A 166 18.23 29.51 -1.35
C LYS A 166 18.10 28.63 -0.09
N GLY A 167 18.86 29.00 0.94
CA GLY A 167 18.90 28.30 2.21
C GLY A 167 17.59 28.48 2.97
N ILE A 168 16.89 27.38 3.22
CA ILE A 168 15.86 27.27 4.25
C ILE A 168 16.14 25.96 4.99
N ASP A 169 16.59 26.12 6.22
CA ASP A 169 16.52 25.19 7.36
C ASP A 169 16.59 23.68 7.03
N ARG A 170 17.70 23.26 6.40
CA ARG A 170 17.95 21.86 6.04
C ARG A 170 18.53 21.01 7.18
N ASP A 171 18.80 21.60 8.35
CA ASP A 171 19.58 20.95 9.41
C ASP A 171 18.76 20.15 10.43
N LEU A 172 17.42 20.24 10.41
CA LEU A 172 16.56 19.47 11.32
C LEU A 172 16.06 18.14 10.74
N LYS A 173 16.17 17.90 9.43
CA LYS A 173 15.68 16.65 8.81
C LYS A 173 16.73 15.54 8.92
N PRO A 174 16.36 14.34 9.40
CA PRO A 174 17.31 13.23 9.47
C PRO A 174 17.89 12.94 8.07
N LYS A 175 19.23 13.01 7.98
CA LYS A 175 19.98 12.89 6.73
C LYS A 175 20.17 11.42 6.38
N TYR A 176 20.10 11.09 5.09
CA TYR A 176 20.45 9.76 4.62
C TYR A 176 21.92 9.50 4.94
N ARG A 177 22.19 8.49 5.77
CA ARG A 177 23.54 7.98 6.00
C ARG A 177 23.78 6.84 5.03
N GLY A 178 24.48 7.14 3.92
CA GLY A 178 24.94 6.11 3.00
C GLY A 178 25.75 5.05 3.74
N LYS A 179 25.71 3.80 3.25
CA LYS A 179 26.45 2.68 3.85
C LYS A 179 27.96 2.95 3.84
N TYR A 180 28.47 3.41 4.98
CA TYR A 180 29.82 3.15 5.45
C TYR A 180 29.71 2.43 6.79
N VAL A 181 29.66 1.11 6.73
CA VAL A 181 30.37 0.17 7.61
C VAL A 181 30.78 -1.00 6.71
#